data_AF-A0A7Y2YEJ1-F1
#
_entry.id   AF-A0A7Y2YEJ1-F1
#
_cell.length_a   1.000
_cell.length_b   1.000
_cell.length_c   1.000
_cell.angle_alpha   90.00
_cell.angle_beta   90.00
_cell.angle_gamma   90.00
#
_symmetry.space_group_name_H-M   'P 1'
#
loop_
_entity.id
_entity.type
_entity.pdbx_description
1 polymer ?
#
loop_
_entity_poly.entity_id
_entity_poly.type
_entity_poly.pdbx_seq_one_letter_code
_entity_poly.pdbx_strand_id
1 'polypeptide(L)'
;MFERTSNRFPIVLLAALAATVSIQGALGSEYGHGWKSGGHQAVVNGTDDWLPGLPNGEIFCSEGILDLSNPLIPVCPPDTSIEFRNVSASSVMYADDPRLAGLLTYTLNASFSAVDFTGPAWGTWTLETDACEGTWEGTWSGHRSFVAGQSNPMDAFLPPPGFGGVWISTLDMRGRGDGECLDGLGMKGVEIVTTLTPMPVAYEMILPCDLVGCLPEGVSSARVLGPWRQ
;
A
#
# COMPACT_ATOMS: atom_id res chain seq x y z
N MET A 1 -10.93 0.19 -44.36
CA MET A 1 -11.51 -0.99 -43.69
C MET A 1 -10.88 -1.02 -42.31
N PHE A 2 -11.56 -0.41 -41.33
CA PHE A 2 -11.08 -0.38 -39.94
C PHE A 2 -11.45 -1.70 -39.28
N GLU A 3 -10.46 -2.50 -38.92
CA GLU A 3 -10.67 -3.71 -38.12
C GLU A 3 -11.17 -3.31 -36.73
N ARG A 4 -12.27 -3.95 -36.36
CA ARG A 4 -12.96 -3.81 -35.09
C ARG A 4 -12.12 -4.51 -34.02
N THR A 5 -11.21 -3.79 -33.37
CA THR A 5 -10.48 -4.31 -32.22
C THR A 5 -11.47 -4.67 -31.11
N SER A 6 -11.27 -5.87 -30.58
CA SER A 6 -12.24 -6.62 -29.78
C SER A 6 -12.43 -6.03 -28.38
N ASN A 7 -13.69 -5.79 -28.00
CA ASN A 7 -14.19 -5.41 -26.67
C ASN A 7 -13.92 -6.45 -25.54
N ARG A 8 -12.93 -7.34 -25.68
CA ARG A 8 -12.59 -8.36 -24.67
C ARG A 8 -11.48 -7.95 -23.71
N PHE A 9 -10.79 -6.84 -23.97
CA PHE A 9 -9.67 -6.35 -23.16
C PHE A 9 -10.02 -5.92 -21.72
N PRO A 10 -11.09 -5.14 -21.46
CA PRO A 10 -11.37 -4.68 -20.09
C PRO A 10 -11.78 -5.83 -19.15
N ILE A 11 -12.41 -6.89 -19.68
CA ILE A 11 -12.91 -8.02 -18.88
C ILE A 11 -11.77 -8.88 -18.33
N VAL A 12 -10.68 -9.07 -19.08
CA VAL A 12 -9.53 -9.87 -18.63
C VAL A 12 -8.73 -9.12 -17.57
N LEU A 13 -8.65 -7.78 -17.68
CA LEU A 13 -7.95 -6.94 -16.71
C LEU A 13 -8.66 -6.89 -15.34
N LEU A 14 -9.98 -6.73 -15.35
CA LEU A 14 -10.80 -6.76 -14.13
C LEU A 14 -10.73 -8.11 -13.39
N ALA A 15 -10.66 -9.23 -14.12
CA ALA A 15 -10.54 -10.55 -13.52
C ALA A 15 -9.17 -10.79 -12.86
N ALA A 16 -8.09 -10.25 -13.43
CA ALA A 16 -6.75 -10.33 -12.87
C ALA A 16 -6.61 -9.52 -11.57
N LEU A 17 -7.14 -8.30 -11.54
CA LEU A 17 -7.16 -7.45 -10.35
C LEU A 17 -8.11 -7.97 -9.26
N ALA A 18 -9.26 -8.56 -9.63
CA ALA A 18 -10.12 -9.23 -8.65
C ALA A 18 -9.45 -10.47 -8.02
N ALA A 19 -8.58 -11.16 -8.75
CA ALA A 19 -7.79 -12.27 -8.23
C ALA A 19 -6.71 -11.81 -7.24
N THR A 20 -6.07 -10.65 -7.45
CA THR A 20 -5.11 -10.08 -6.49
C THR A 20 -5.80 -9.67 -5.18
N VAL A 21 -6.99 -9.05 -5.24
CA VAL A 21 -7.80 -8.72 -4.04
C VAL A 21 -8.22 -9.97 -3.28
N SER A 22 -8.59 -11.04 -4.00
CA SER A 22 -8.96 -12.33 -3.37
C SER A 22 -7.79 -12.97 -2.63
N ILE A 23 -6.57 -12.83 -3.14
CA ILE A 23 -5.34 -13.32 -2.48
C ILE A 23 -4.99 -12.44 -1.27
N GLN A 24 -5.16 -11.12 -1.37
CA GLN A 24 -4.96 -10.22 -0.23
C GLN A 24 -5.91 -10.54 0.93
N GLY A 25 -7.19 -10.83 0.65
CA GLY A 25 -8.16 -11.28 1.66
C GLY A 25 -7.82 -12.64 2.27
N ALA A 26 -7.31 -13.59 1.46
CA ALA A 26 -6.89 -14.90 1.95
C ALA A 26 -5.64 -14.82 2.85
N LEU A 27 -4.64 -14.03 2.46
CA LEU A 27 -3.42 -13.82 3.25
C LEU A 27 -3.72 -13.09 4.57
N GLY A 28 -4.59 -12.07 4.56
CA GLY A 28 -5.02 -11.39 5.80
C GLY A 28 -5.66 -12.34 6.83
N SER A 29 -6.32 -13.41 6.36
CA SER A 29 -6.93 -14.41 7.26
C SER A 29 -5.92 -15.34 7.92
N GLU A 30 -4.82 -15.70 7.24
CA GLU A 30 -3.79 -16.60 7.79
C GLU A 30 -2.91 -15.92 8.85
N TYR A 31 -2.67 -14.60 8.73
CA TYR A 31 -1.97 -13.81 9.76
C TYR A 31 -2.82 -13.59 11.04
N GLY A 32 -4.08 -14.03 11.06
CA GLY A 32 -4.95 -14.02 12.24
C GLY A 32 -4.61 -15.08 13.30
N HIS A 33 -3.77 -16.07 12.99
CA HIS A 33 -3.50 -17.22 13.87
C HIS A 33 -2.37 -16.97 14.87
N GLY A 34 -2.62 -16.15 15.90
CA GLY A 34 -1.66 -16.00 17.00
C GLY A 34 -2.07 -15.17 18.21
N TRP A 35 -3.24 -14.54 18.21
CA TRP A 35 -3.57 -13.50 19.19
C TRP A 35 -4.55 -13.99 20.26
N LYS A 36 -4.06 -14.19 21.49
CA LYS A 36 -4.89 -14.56 22.65
C LYS A 36 -5.91 -13.46 22.95
N SER A 37 -7.19 -13.84 22.93
CA SER A 37 -8.34 -12.98 23.25
C SER A 37 -8.33 -12.58 24.72
N GLY A 38 -7.99 -11.33 25.01
CA GLY A 38 -8.10 -10.75 26.35
C GLY A 38 -8.35 -9.25 26.25
N GLY A 39 -9.59 -8.83 26.53
CA GLY A 39 -10.07 -7.45 26.43
C GLY A 39 -11.02 -7.23 25.24
N HIS A 40 -11.89 -6.22 25.33
CA HIS A 40 -12.80 -5.77 24.27
C HIS A 40 -12.00 -5.32 23.03
N GLN A 41 -11.57 -6.28 22.21
CA GLN A 41 -10.84 -6.07 20.97
C GLN A 41 -11.83 -6.22 19.83
N ALA A 42 -12.13 -5.13 19.13
CA ALA A 42 -12.83 -5.19 17.85
C ALA A 42 -11.78 -5.43 16.76
N VAL A 43 -11.98 -6.46 15.94
CA VAL A 43 -11.27 -6.58 14.67
C VAL A 43 -11.97 -5.65 13.69
N VAL A 44 -11.19 -4.82 13.02
CA VAL A 44 -11.64 -3.82 12.05
C VAL A 44 -10.98 -4.13 10.73
N ASN A 45 -11.74 -4.18 9.66
CA ASN A 45 -11.21 -4.35 8.30
C ASN A 45 -11.37 -3.06 7.53
N GLY A 46 -10.44 -2.80 6.62
CA GLY A 46 -10.53 -1.66 5.73
C GLY A 46 -9.70 -1.78 4.47
N THR A 47 -9.77 -0.73 3.67
CA THR A 47 -9.09 -0.60 2.38
C THR A 47 -8.46 0.78 2.29
N ASP A 48 -7.27 0.84 1.71
CA ASP A 48 -6.48 2.05 1.56
C ASP A 48 -6.39 2.42 0.08
N ASP A 49 -6.86 3.63 -0.25
CA ASP A 49 -6.97 4.17 -1.61
C ASP A 49 -6.05 5.39 -1.76
N TRP A 50 -4.93 5.22 -2.46
CA TRP A 50 -3.84 6.19 -2.49
C TRP A 50 -4.22 7.43 -3.30
N LEU A 51 -3.95 8.61 -2.76
CA LEU A 51 -4.19 9.84 -3.50
C LEU A 51 -3.17 10.00 -4.62
N PRO A 52 -3.59 10.46 -5.82
CA PRO A 52 -2.69 10.62 -6.94
C PRO A 52 -1.66 11.73 -6.67
N GLY A 53 -0.40 11.41 -6.93
CA GLY A 53 0.72 12.34 -6.79
C GLY A 53 2.04 11.59 -6.72
N LEU A 54 3.10 12.18 -7.27
CA LEU A 54 4.42 11.62 -7.02
C LEU A 54 4.75 11.75 -5.53
N PRO A 55 5.29 10.69 -4.90
CA PRO A 55 5.66 10.75 -3.50
C PRO A 55 6.63 11.91 -3.25
N ASN A 56 6.37 12.72 -2.22
CA ASN A 56 7.18 13.90 -1.93
C ASN A 56 8.27 13.58 -0.91
N GLY A 57 9.53 13.65 -1.29
CA GLY A 57 10.65 13.44 -0.38
C GLY A 57 11.94 13.16 -1.14
N GLU A 58 12.89 12.51 -0.47
CA GLU A 58 14.18 12.18 -1.07
C GLU A 58 14.18 10.74 -1.59
N ILE A 59 14.51 10.59 -2.87
CA ILE A 59 14.74 9.30 -3.54
C ILE A 59 16.14 9.36 -4.15
N PHE A 60 16.99 8.37 -3.83
CA PHE A 60 18.36 8.31 -4.32
C PHE A 60 18.86 6.87 -4.41
N CYS A 61 19.96 6.66 -5.12
CA CYS A 61 20.66 5.38 -5.11
C CYS A 61 21.64 5.34 -3.94
N SER A 62 21.75 4.21 -3.25
CA SER A 62 22.76 4.00 -2.20
C SER A 62 24.18 4.29 -2.71
N GLU A 63 24.42 4.03 -4.00
CA GLU A 63 25.61 4.44 -4.74
C GLU A 63 25.25 4.86 -6.17
N GLY A 64 25.99 5.81 -6.74
CA GLY A 64 25.81 6.28 -8.12
C GLY A 64 24.70 7.33 -8.30
N ILE A 65 24.25 7.49 -9.56
CA ILE A 65 23.26 8.50 -9.95
C ILE A 65 21.92 7.81 -10.21
N LEU A 66 20.87 8.33 -9.59
CA LEU A 66 19.49 7.93 -9.86
C LEU A 66 19.04 8.47 -11.21
N ASP A 67 18.56 7.57 -12.08
CA ASP A 67 17.87 7.92 -13.32
C ASP A 67 16.35 7.85 -13.10
N LEU A 68 15.70 9.02 -13.17
CA LEU A 68 14.25 9.20 -13.11
C LEU A 68 13.65 9.63 -14.46
N SER A 69 14.32 9.34 -15.58
CA SER A 69 13.78 9.61 -16.92
C SER A 69 12.41 8.95 -17.14
N ASN A 70 12.17 7.81 -16.49
CA ASN A 70 10.84 7.27 -16.25
C ASN A 70 10.50 7.34 -14.74
N PRO A 71 9.56 8.20 -14.32
CA PRO A 71 9.25 8.38 -12.90
C PRO A 71 8.59 7.16 -12.24
N LEU A 72 8.07 6.21 -13.02
CA LEU A 72 7.48 4.97 -12.52
C LEU A 72 8.51 3.84 -12.33
N ILE A 73 9.70 3.98 -12.94
CA ILE A 73 10.76 2.98 -12.97
C ILE A 73 12.08 3.68 -12.61
N PRO A 74 12.33 3.96 -11.32
CA PRO A 74 13.61 4.50 -10.90
C PRO A 74 14.72 3.50 -11.21
N VAL A 75 15.80 3.96 -11.84
CA VAL A 75 16.94 3.10 -12.18
C VAL A 75 18.16 3.55 -11.38
N CYS A 76 18.74 2.58 -10.67
CA CYS A 76 20.01 2.71 -9.98
C CYS A 76 21.05 1.76 -10.59
N PRO A 77 22.35 1.97 -10.35
CA PRO A 77 23.37 1.01 -10.78
C PRO A 77 23.06 -0.40 -10.25
N PRO A 78 23.43 -1.46 -11.00
CA PRO A 78 23.30 -2.83 -10.52
C PRO A 78 24.00 -3.03 -9.16
N ASP A 79 23.50 -3.97 -8.35
CA ASP A 79 24.02 -4.29 -7.01
C ASP A 79 23.91 -3.16 -5.96
N THR A 80 23.16 -2.10 -6.26
CA THR A 80 22.85 -1.02 -5.32
C THR A 80 21.41 -1.11 -4.80
N SER A 81 21.02 -0.17 -3.95
CA SER A 81 19.65 -0.01 -3.48
C SER A 81 19.08 1.35 -3.86
N ILE A 82 17.78 1.40 -4.08
CA ILE A 82 16.98 2.62 -4.16
C ILE A 82 16.53 2.95 -2.75
N GLU A 83 16.90 4.13 -2.28
CA GLU A 83 16.63 4.62 -0.95
C GLU A 83 15.51 5.66 -1.00
N PHE A 84 14.52 5.48 -0.15
CA PHE A 84 13.47 6.46 0.12
C PHE A 84 13.72 7.04 1.50
N ARG A 85 13.73 8.37 1.62
CA ARG A 85 13.88 9.08 2.90
C ARG A 85 12.83 10.15 3.05
N ASN A 86 12.07 10.04 4.14
CA ASN A 86 10.99 10.96 4.50
C ASN A 86 10.02 11.25 3.35
N VAL A 87 9.70 10.22 2.58
CA VAL A 87 8.79 10.34 1.45
C VAL A 87 7.36 10.35 1.95
N SER A 88 6.60 11.41 1.74
CA SER A 88 5.21 11.52 2.18
C SER A 88 4.22 11.21 1.05
N ALA A 89 3.12 10.58 1.45
CA ALA A 89 1.95 10.38 0.63
C ALA A 89 0.70 10.34 1.53
N SER A 90 -0.46 10.40 0.89
CA SER A 90 -1.75 10.39 1.56
C SER A 90 -2.70 9.46 0.82
N SER A 91 -3.69 8.97 1.53
CA SER A 91 -4.68 8.03 1.04
C SER A 91 -5.99 8.22 1.78
N VAL A 92 -7.08 7.75 1.17
CA VAL A 92 -8.39 7.67 1.82
C VAL A 92 -8.54 6.26 2.37
N MET A 93 -8.68 6.17 3.69
CA MET A 93 -8.90 4.92 4.39
C MET A 93 -10.40 4.70 4.58
N TYR A 94 -10.90 3.56 4.09
CA TYR A 94 -12.27 3.12 4.30
C TYR A 94 -12.26 1.92 5.26
N ALA A 95 -13.12 1.91 6.28
CA ALA A 95 -13.15 0.83 7.27
C ALA A 95 -14.57 0.51 7.74
N ASP A 96 -14.77 -0.71 8.26
CA ASP A 96 -16.03 -1.12 8.90
C ASP A 96 -16.26 -0.50 10.29
N ASP A 97 -15.21 0.02 10.92
CA ASP A 97 -15.28 0.91 12.09
C ASP A 97 -14.98 2.36 11.65
N PRO A 98 -15.93 3.30 11.82
CA PRO A 98 -15.77 4.67 11.34
C PRO A 98 -14.60 5.40 12.01
N ARG A 99 -14.16 4.95 13.20
CA ARG A 99 -12.99 5.51 13.89
C ARG A 99 -11.68 5.22 13.16
N LEU A 100 -11.67 4.28 12.22
CA LEU A 100 -10.53 3.95 11.37
C LEU A 100 -10.79 4.28 9.90
N ALA A 101 -11.79 5.12 9.62
CA ALA A 101 -12.02 5.70 8.29
C ALA A 101 -11.69 7.20 8.30
N GLY A 102 -11.14 7.71 7.18
CA GLY A 102 -10.80 9.12 7.00
C GLY A 102 -9.54 9.34 6.15
N LEU A 103 -8.87 10.47 6.36
CA LEU A 103 -7.66 10.84 5.61
C LEU A 103 -6.40 10.30 6.31
N LEU A 104 -5.77 9.31 5.68
CA LEU A 104 -4.50 8.74 6.11
C LEU A 104 -3.36 9.52 5.43
N THR A 105 -2.36 9.91 6.21
CA THR A 105 -1.10 10.47 5.72
C THR A 105 0.05 9.67 6.31
N TYR A 106 1.01 9.30 5.48
CA TYR A 106 2.13 8.47 5.91
C TYR A 106 3.45 8.98 5.36
N THR A 107 4.49 8.72 6.14
CA THR A 107 5.88 8.91 5.75
C THR A 107 6.49 7.54 5.49
N LEU A 108 7.23 7.42 4.40
CA LEU A 108 7.91 6.24 3.91
C LEU A 108 9.42 6.44 3.98
N ASN A 109 10.08 5.47 4.59
CA ASN A 109 11.50 5.21 4.40
C ASN A 109 11.63 3.77 3.90
N ALA A 110 12.53 3.55 2.96
CA ALA A 110 12.75 2.22 2.40
C ALA A 110 14.17 2.10 1.85
N SER A 111 14.61 0.84 1.76
CA SER A 111 15.82 0.44 1.04
C SER A 111 15.43 -0.74 0.16
N PHE A 112 15.24 -0.49 -1.13
CA PHE A 112 14.81 -1.49 -2.09
C PHE A 112 15.96 -1.88 -3.01
N SER A 113 16.14 -3.15 -3.29
CA SER A 113 17.11 -3.63 -4.28
C SER A 113 16.85 -2.97 -5.64
N ALA A 114 17.92 -2.49 -6.29
CA ALA A 114 17.84 -1.86 -7.60
C ALA A 114 17.45 -2.84 -8.74
N VAL A 115 17.47 -4.16 -8.46
CA VAL A 115 17.21 -5.21 -9.46
C VAL A 115 15.72 -5.57 -9.52
N ASP A 116 15.12 -5.80 -8.35
CA ASP A 116 13.77 -6.36 -8.21
C ASP A 116 12.86 -5.51 -7.32
N PHE A 117 13.34 -4.37 -6.82
CA PHE A 117 12.56 -3.41 -6.01
C PHE A 117 11.94 -4.03 -4.74
N THR A 118 12.60 -5.06 -4.20
CA THR A 118 12.24 -5.71 -2.94
C THR A 118 13.09 -5.18 -1.80
N GLY A 119 12.58 -5.23 -0.57
CA GLY A 119 13.35 -4.80 0.59
C GLY A 119 12.50 -4.28 1.76
N PRO A 120 13.16 -3.92 2.87
CA PRO A 120 12.49 -3.36 4.04
C PRO A 120 11.95 -1.95 3.78
N ALA A 121 10.83 -1.66 4.43
CA ALA A 121 10.24 -0.32 4.48
C ALA A 121 9.71 -0.02 5.89
N TRP A 122 9.73 1.24 6.30
CA TRP A 122 9.26 1.68 7.61
C TRP A 122 8.85 3.14 7.60
N GLY A 123 8.09 3.56 8.60
CA GLY A 123 7.62 4.93 8.63
C GLY A 123 6.70 5.29 9.77
N THR A 124 6.07 6.42 9.60
CA THR A 124 5.04 6.98 10.49
C THR A 124 3.76 7.17 9.71
N TRP A 125 2.64 7.26 10.42
CA TRP A 125 1.35 7.56 9.82
C TRP A 125 0.47 8.35 10.79
N THR A 126 -0.45 9.13 10.23
CA THR A 126 -1.51 9.83 10.93
C THR A 126 -2.83 9.62 10.21
N LEU A 127 -3.91 9.38 10.94
CA LEU A 127 -5.26 9.28 10.37
C LEU A 127 -6.16 10.32 11.05
N GLU A 128 -6.62 11.28 10.27
CA GLU A 128 -7.71 12.17 10.66
C GLU A 128 -9.02 11.42 10.40
N THR A 129 -9.76 11.10 11.47
CA THR A 129 -10.97 10.27 11.35
C THR A 129 -12.20 11.10 10.98
N ASP A 130 -13.08 10.52 10.17
CA ASP A 130 -14.38 11.12 9.85
C ASP A 130 -15.39 11.01 11.01
N ALA A 131 -15.11 10.19 12.03
CA ALA A 131 -16.07 9.85 13.08
C ALA A 131 -16.19 10.89 14.20
N CYS A 132 -15.10 11.62 14.50
CA CYS A 132 -14.99 12.51 15.64
C CYS A 132 -13.81 13.47 15.47
N GLU A 133 -13.71 14.51 16.31
CA GLU A 133 -12.54 15.41 16.36
C GLU A 133 -11.36 14.71 17.08
N GLY A 134 -10.79 13.70 16.42
CA GLY A 134 -9.67 12.93 16.92
C GLY A 134 -8.69 12.54 15.82
N THR A 135 -7.49 12.14 16.23
CA THR A 135 -6.43 11.71 15.31
C THR A 135 -5.79 10.42 15.83
N TRP A 136 -5.52 9.49 14.91
CA TRP A 136 -4.56 8.44 15.19
C TRP A 136 -3.18 8.86 14.74
N GLU A 137 -2.17 8.49 15.50
CA GLU A 137 -0.77 8.59 15.11
C GLU A 137 -0.05 7.28 15.37
N GLY A 138 0.95 6.97 14.55
CA GLY A 138 1.62 5.69 14.69
C GLY A 138 2.87 5.51 13.85
N THR A 139 3.39 4.28 13.94
CA THR A 139 4.52 3.79 13.17
C THR A 139 4.12 2.52 12.43
N TRP A 140 4.85 2.23 11.37
CA TRP A 140 4.71 1.00 10.64
C TRP A 140 6.07 0.49 10.17
N SER A 141 6.18 -0.82 9.96
CA SER A 141 7.36 -1.46 9.39
C SER A 141 6.95 -2.68 8.59
N GLY A 142 7.66 -3.00 7.53
CA GLY A 142 7.30 -4.11 6.66
C GLY A 142 8.39 -4.50 5.69
N HIS A 143 8.02 -5.38 4.78
CA HIS A 143 8.87 -5.82 3.68
C HIS A 143 8.07 -5.88 2.39
N ARG A 144 8.67 -5.37 1.31
CA ARG A 144 8.14 -5.45 -0.05
C ARG A 144 8.78 -6.61 -0.78
N SER A 145 7.97 -7.49 -1.33
CA SER A 145 8.39 -8.69 -2.05
C SER A 145 7.86 -8.67 -3.48
N PHE A 146 8.60 -9.26 -4.41
CA PHE A 146 8.19 -9.41 -5.81
C PHE A 146 7.59 -10.79 -6.04
N VAL A 147 6.40 -10.84 -6.64
CA VAL A 147 5.69 -12.09 -6.95
C VAL A 147 5.64 -12.26 -8.47
N ALA A 148 6.58 -13.05 -8.99
CA ALA A 148 6.65 -13.41 -10.40
C ALA A 148 5.48 -14.29 -10.85
N GLY A 149 5.14 -14.23 -12.13
CA GLY A 149 4.08 -15.00 -12.77
C GLY A 149 2.66 -14.49 -12.51
N GLN A 150 2.48 -13.50 -11.63
CA GLN A 150 1.22 -12.80 -11.47
C GLN A 150 0.99 -11.87 -12.66
N SER A 151 -0.22 -11.89 -13.20
CA SER A 151 -0.57 -11.01 -14.32
C SER A 151 -0.54 -9.56 -13.86
N ASN A 152 0.44 -8.79 -14.34
CA ASN A 152 0.48 -7.36 -14.12
C ASN A 152 -0.09 -6.65 -15.36
N PRO A 153 -1.20 -5.91 -15.24
CA PRO A 153 -1.79 -5.20 -16.38
C PRO A 153 -0.81 -4.18 -16.99
N MET A 154 0.24 -3.80 -16.25
CA MET A 154 1.29 -2.90 -16.67
C MET A 154 2.44 -3.55 -17.43
N ASP A 155 2.51 -4.87 -17.53
CA ASP A 155 3.60 -5.56 -18.24
C ASP A 155 3.73 -5.14 -19.70
N ALA A 156 2.62 -4.75 -20.34
CA ALA A 156 2.62 -4.26 -21.72
C ALA A 156 3.10 -2.81 -21.88
N PHE A 157 3.18 -2.06 -20.77
CA PHE A 157 3.37 -0.60 -20.77
C PHE A 157 4.62 -0.14 -20.01
N LEU A 158 5.17 -0.96 -19.09
CA LEU A 158 6.41 -0.66 -18.38
C LEU A 158 7.61 -1.12 -19.19
N PRO A 159 8.53 -0.22 -19.60
CA PRO A 159 9.76 -0.61 -20.29
C PRO A 159 10.88 -1.03 -19.32
N PRO A 160 11.67 -2.08 -19.62
CA PRO A 160 11.42 -3.05 -20.69
C PRO A 160 10.14 -3.86 -20.37
N PRO A 161 9.31 -4.20 -21.37
CA PRO A 161 8.09 -4.97 -21.14
C PRO A 161 8.42 -6.26 -20.39
N GLY A 162 7.69 -6.51 -19.31
CA GLY A 162 7.70 -7.80 -18.60
C GLY A 162 8.60 -7.90 -17.38
N PHE A 163 8.32 -7.14 -16.33
CA PHE A 163 8.66 -7.64 -14.99
C PHE A 163 7.94 -8.98 -14.75
N GLY A 164 6.72 -9.14 -15.30
CA GLY A 164 6.01 -10.41 -15.28
C GLY A 164 5.55 -10.75 -13.87
N GLY A 165 5.11 -9.75 -13.11
CA GLY A 165 4.76 -9.91 -11.70
C GLY A 165 4.33 -8.59 -11.04
N VAL A 166 3.95 -8.69 -9.78
CA VAL A 166 3.52 -7.57 -8.94
C VAL A 166 4.35 -7.51 -7.67
N TRP A 167 4.34 -6.35 -7.00
CA TRP A 167 4.97 -6.21 -5.70
C TRP A 167 3.92 -6.22 -4.60
N ILE A 168 4.19 -7.01 -3.56
CA ILE A 168 3.34 -7.10 -2.38
C ILE A 168 4.14 -6.65 -1.16
N SER A 169 3.62 -5.66 -0.45
CA SER A 169 4.16 -5.22 0.83
C SER A 169 3.26 -5.71 1.96
N THR A 170 3.86 -6.27 3.02
CA THR A 170 3.15 -6.57 4.26
C THR A 170 3.68 -5.64 5.34
N LEU A 171 2.79 -4.82 5.91
CA LEU A 171 3.11 -3.75 6.83
C LEU A 171 2.49 -4.04 8.19
N ASP A 172 3.33 -4.13 9.22
CA ASP A 172 2.90 -4.16 10.62
C ASP A 172 2.74 -2.73 11.14
N MET A 173 1.53 -2.38 11.57
CA MET A 173 1.18 -1.04 12.04
C MET A 173 0.92 -1.04 13.54
N ARG A 174 1.32 0.06 14.19
CA ARG A 174 0.98 0.37 15.58
C ARG A 174 0.60 1.84 15.68
N GLY A 175 -0.44 2.14 16.45
CA GLY A 175 -0.84 3.51 16.67
C GLY A 175 -1.50 3.75 18.01
N ARG A 176 -1.70 5.03 18.29
CA ARG A 176 -2.42 5.55 19.44
C ARG A 176 -3.43 6.57 18.94
N GLY A 177 -4.62 6.53 19.53
CA GLY A 177 -5.66 7.51 19.33
C GLY A 177 -5.55 8.64 20.36
N ASP A 178 -5.81 9.86 19.91
CA ASP A 178 -5.97 11.05 20.74
C ASP A 178 -7.22 11.83 20.31
N GLY A 179 -7.85 12.51 21.27
CA GLY A 179 -9.08 13.29 21.02
C GLY A 179 -10.37 12.48 21.05
N GLU A 180 -11.45 13.13 21.50
CA GLU A 180 -12.83 12.63 21.60
C GLU A 180 -13.00 11.11 21.73
N CYS A 181 -13.38 10.45 20.64
CA CYS A 181 -13.76 9.04 20.60
C CYS A 181 -12.56 8.09 20.50
N LEU A 182 -11.36 8.64 20.38
CA LEU A 182 -10.09 7.92 20.23
C LEU A 182 -9.21 7.98 21.48
N ASP A 183 -9.49 8.89 22.42
CA ASP A 183 -8.61 9.14 23.55
C ASP A 183 -8.30 7.86 24.35
N GLY A 184 -7.00 7.64 24.56
CA GLY A 184 -6.46 6.48 25.25
C GLY A 184 -6.49 5.16 24.46
N LEU A 185 -7.10 5.11 23.27
CA LEU A 185 -7.14 3.88 22.47
C LEU A 185 -5.77 3.57 21.85
N GLY A 186 -5.48 2.27 21.73
CA GLY A 186 -4.33 1.76 20.99
C GLY A 186 -4.79 1.03 19.72
N MET A 187 -3.90 0.93 18.74
CA MET A 187 -4.14 0.13 17.54
C MET A 187 -2.94 -0.77 17.25
N LYS A 188 -3.22 -2.00 16.82
CA LYS A 188 -2.27 -2.85 16.10
C LYS A 188 -2.95 -3.37 14.85
N GLY A 189 -2.29 -3.29 13.70
CA GLY A 189 -2.86 -3.76 12.45
C GLY A 189 -1.81 -4.33 11.53
N VAL A 190 -2.30 -4.99 10.49
CA VAL A 190 -1.52 -5.43 9.34
C VAL A 190 -2.18 -4.87 8.10
N GLU A 191 -1.37 -4.37 7.18
CA GLU A 191 -1.81 -3.96 5.85
C GLU A 191 -1.05 -4.75 4.78
N ILE A 192 -1.76 -5.15 3.74
CA ILE A 192 -1.20 -5.78 2.55
C ILE A 192 -1.42 -4.85 1.37
N VAL A 193 -0.35 -4.25 0.88
CA VAL A 193 -0.36 -3.33 -0.26
C VAL A 193 0.13 -4.06 -1.50
N THR A 194 -0.62 -3.97 -2.59
CA THR A 194 -0.17 -4.42 -3.90
C THR A 194 0.22 -3.21 -4.74
N THR A 195 1.38 -3.26 -5.41
CA THR A 195 1.82 -2.20 -6.33
C THR A 195 2.17 -2.80 -7.68
N LEU A 196 1.85 -2.07 -8.75
CA LEU A 196 2.02 -2.53 -10.14
C LEU A 196 3.30 -2.01 -10.78
N THR A 197 3.97 -1.06 -10.13
CA THR A 197 5.18 -0.39 -10.60
C THR A 197 6.30 -0.48 -9.57
N PRO A 198 7.57 -0.46 -10.01
CA PRO A 198 8.71 -0.28 -9.14
C PRO A 198 8.61 0.91 -8.18
N MET A 199 8.16 2.08 -8.67
CA MET A 199 7.80 3.20 -7.80
C MET A 199 6.46 2.91 -7.10
N PRO A 200 6.34 3.01 -5.76
CA PRO A 200 5.06 2.89 -5.08
C PRO A 200 4.23 4.17 -5.35
N VAL A 201 3.28 4.08 -6.27
CA VAL A 201 2.35 5.15 -6.64
C VAL A 201 0.92 4.62 -6.71
N ALA A 202 -0.05 5.52 -6.59
CA ALA A 202 -1.46 5.22 -6.77
C ALA A 202 -1.75 4.66 -8.16
N TYR A 203 -2.70 3.74 -8.29
CA TYR A 203 -3.06 3.12 -9.56
C TYR A 203 -3.59 4.14 -10.58
N GLU A 204 -4.23 5.20 -10.09
CA GLU A 204 -4.79 6.32 -10.85
C GLU A 204 -3.72 7.09 -11.63
N MET A 205 -2.47 7.06 -11.14
CA MET A 205 -1.34 7.68 -11.84
C MET A 205 -0.88 6.87 -13.05
N ILE A 206 -1.26 5.60 -13.10
CA ILE A 206 -0.78 4.64 -14.06
C ILE A 206 -1.85 4.38 -15.13
N LEU A 207 -3.08 4.15 -14.70
CA LEU A 207 -4.23 3.86 -15.56
C LEU A 207 -5.45 4.69 -15.11
N PRO A 208 -6.26 5.22 -16.05
CA PRO A 208 -7.53 5.85 -15.71
C PRO A 208 -8.46 4.86 -14.98
N CYS A 209 -9.05 5.29 -13.86
CA CYS A 209 -10.05 4.51 -13.12
C CYS A 209 -11.17 3.95 -14.01
N ASP A 210 -11.59 4.71 -15.02
CA ASP A 210 -12.68 4.32 -15.93
C ASP A 210 -12.39 3.01 -16.69
N LEU A 211 -11.12 2.60 -16.79
CA LEU A 211 -10.71 1.40 -17.51
C LEU A 211 -10.55 0.17 -16.60
N VAL A 212 -10.18 0.37 -15.33
CA VAL A 212 -9.70 -0.71 -14.46
C VAL A 212 -10.44 -0.81 -13.12
N GLY A 213 -11.28 0.17 -12.80
CA GLY A 213 -11.84 0.40 -11.47
C GLY A 213 -10.79 1.04 -10.56
N CYS A 214 -11.15 2.08 -9.80
CA CYS A 214 -10.30 2.56 -8.70
C CYS A 214 -10.31 1.47 -7.62
N LEU A 215 -9.36 0.56 -7.69
CA LEU A 215 -9.21 -0.49 -6.71
C LEU A 215 -8.26 0.01 -5.64
N PRO A 216 -8.54 -0.27 -4.36
CA PRO A 216 -7.62 0.14 -3.31
C PRO A 216 -6.28 -0.58 -3.46
N GLU A 217 -5.19 0.13 -3.26
CA GLU A 217 -3.84 -0.42 -3.24
C GLU A 217 -3.65 -1.36 -2.04
N GLY A 218 -4.24 -0.98 -0.91
CA GLY A 218 -4.10 -1.66 0.38
C GLY A 218 -5.38 -2.30 0.87
N VAL A 219 -5.26 -3.47 1.50
CA VAL A 219 -6.28 -3.99 2.42
C VAL A 219 -5.68 -4.14 3.80
N SER A 220 -6.43 -3.79 4.82
CA SER A 220 -5.95 -3.79 6.20
C SER A 220 -6.89 -4.51 7.15
N SER A 221 -6.30 -5.07 8.20
CA SER A 221 -6.99 -5.66 9.33
C SER A 221 -6.31 -5.17 10.61
N ALA A 222 -7.08 -4.48 11.45
CA ALA A 222 -6.60 -3.87 12.69
C ALA A 222 -7.37 -4.39 13.91
N ARG A 223 -6.78 -4.20 15.08
CA ARG A 223 -7.43 -4.35 16.38
C ARG A 223 -7.36 -3.04 17.13
N VAL A 224 -8.52 -2.53 17.52
CA VAL A 224 -8.62 -1.43 18.47
C VAL A 224 -8.50 -1.99 19.87
N LEU A 225 -7.50 -1.53 20.59
CA LEU A 225 -7.19 -1.89 21.96
C LEU A 225 -7.78 -0.79 22.86
N GLY A 226 -8.53 -1.19 23.88
CA GLY A 226 -8.97 -0.27 24.92
C GLY A 226 -7.79 0.38 25.66
N PRO A 227 -8.07 1.37 26.53
CA PRO A 227 -7.03 2.09 27.24
C PRO A 227 -6.04 1.15 27.92
N TRP A 228 -4.75 1.39 27.71
CA TRP A 228 -3.70 0.76 28.51
C TRP A 228 -4.00 1.10 29.97
N ARG A 229 -4.47 0.13 30.75
CA ARG A 229 -4.65 0.33 32.19
C ARG A 229 -3.30 0.74 32.76
N GLN A 230 -3.21 1.97 33.24
CA GLN A 230 -2.09 2.43 34.06
C GLN A 230 -2.07 1.69 35.40
#